data_AF-A0A1V5LAW3-F1
#
_entry.id   AF-A0A1V5LAW3-F1
#
_cell.length_a   1.000
_cell.length_b   1.000
_cell.length_c   1.000
_cell.angle_alpha   90.00
_cell.angle_beta   90.00
_cell.angle_gamma   90.00
#
_symmetry.space_group_name_H-M   'P 1'
#
loop_
_entity.id
_entity.type
_entity.pdbx_description
1 polymer ?
#
loop_
_entity_poly.entity_id
_entity_poly.type
_entity_poly.pdbx_seq_one_letter_code
_entity_poly.pdbx_strand_id
1 'polypeptide(L)'
;MEINYKDIYFLLRRFLARLVDSCIIISIFSYAIFHFSKHNELVREVSSFLNPILIIVISLFINIFLESMFIFYFKTTFGKYLLGISIVDEKGNGLGLLKSFKRAWLVYFKGLAMGVLFVTIISVAFLIIYYKENKNTEWDKTLETKVVFHKFDMINNFVILAFLCLISIFAFKNYKILNKSIFYLQHSINYQKNLVVYKTKSLKYLEENLIVDGKMVDLDESLMKSKQIFYDTKVISIITNNMFSNNFFISNDDIKKSKEAELKIKSFIGFMECSIESKIDIIQYLKKYQKDYEITDGKIDFKDLGDRYFFDLRLNHLNECKKLI
;
A
#
# COMPACT_ATOMS: atom_id res chain seq x y z
N MET A 1 13.28 -24.96 40.73
CA MET A 1 12.95 -23.52 40.90
C MET A 1 11.67 -23.21 40.14
N GLU A 2 10.60 -22.90 40.86
CA GLU A 2 9.33 -22.44 40.30
C GLU A 2 9.47 -20.99 39.80
N ILE A 3 8.78 -20.67 38.71
CA ILE A 3 8.72 -19.30 38.20
C ILE A 3 7.70 -18.55 39.05
N ASN A 4 8.15 -17.51 39.76
CA ASN A 4 7.23 -16.63 40.46
C ASN A 4 6.47 -15.79 39.42
N TYR A 5 5.14 -15.76 39.49
CA TYR A 5 4.28 -14.95 38.63
C TYR A 5 4.74 -13.47 38.54
N LYS A 6 5.32 -12.94 39.63
CA LYS A 6 5.89 -11.58 39.66
C LYS A 6 7.03 -11.37 38.66
N ASP A 7 7.89 -12.37 38.45
CA ASP A 7 9.03 -12.26 37.53
C ASP A 7 8.57 -12.19 36.08
N ILE A 8 7.60 -13.03 35.70
CA ILE A 8 6.97 -13.00 34.37
C ILE A 8 6.29 -11.65 34.16
N TYR A 9 5.54 -11.18 35.15
CA TYR A 9 4.87 -9.89 35.11
C TYR A 9 5.85 -8.73 34.86
N PHE A 10 7.01 -8.71 35.52
CA PHE A 10 8.02 -7.67 35.30
C PHE A 10 8.62 -7.70 33.90
N LEU A 11 8.91 -8.88 33.36
CA LEU A 11 9.41 -9.04 32.00
C LEU A 11 8.37 -8.59 30.96
N LEU A 12 7.11 -9.00 31.13
CA LEU A 12 6.01 -8.59 30.27
C LEU A 12 5.80 -7.07 30.28
N ARG A 13 5.85 -6.44 31.46
CA ARG A 13 5.75 -4.98 31.59
C ARG A 13 6.87 -4.26 30.83
N ARG A 14 8.11 -4.77 30.88
CA ARG A 14 9.24 -4.24 30.10
C ARG A 14 9.06 -4.42 28.60
N PHE A 15 8.52 -5.57 28.18
CA PHE A 15 8.25 -5.86 26.77
C PHE A 15 7.15 -4.96 26.22
N LEU A 16 6.03 -4.83 26.94
CA LEU A 16 4.92 -3.94 26.59
C LEU A 16 5.36 -2.48 26.46
N ALA A 17 6.20 -1.99 27.39
CA ALA A 17 6.74 -0.63 27.32
C ALA A 17 7.47 -0.38 25.99
N ARG A 18 8.21 -1.38 25.52
CA ARG A 18 8.97 -1.28 24.27
C ARG A 18 8.10 -1.42 23.02
N LEU A 19 7.04 -2.23 23.08
CA LEU A 19 6.04 -2.27 22.02
C LEU A 19 5.39 -0.89 21.86
N VAL A 20 5.03 -0.23 22.96
CA VAL A 20 4.46 1.12 22.93
C VAL A 20 5.42 2.11 22.30
N ASP A 21 6.67 2.17 22.78
CA ASP A 21 7.70 3.06 22.23
C ASP A 21 7.84 2.82 20.70
N SER A 22 7.97 1.56 20.28
CA SER A 22 8.15 1.20 18.87
C SER A 22 6.93 1.55 18.01
N CYS A 23 5.71 1.29 18.50
CA CYS A 23 4.47 1.63 17.79
C CYS A 23 4.33 3.14 17.58
N ILE A 24 4.66 3.93 18.60
CA ILE A 24 4.63 5.40 18.50
C ILE A 24 5.62 5.87 17.43
N ILE A 25 6.88 5.42 17.50
CA ILE A 25 7.92 5.84 16.55
C ILE A 25 7.60 5.41 15.13
N ILE A 26 7.17 4.15 14.93
CA ILE A 26 6.75 3.65 13.62
C ILE A 26 5.59 4.49 13.06
N SER A 27 4.60 4.85 13.91
CA SER A 27 3.45 5.65 13.48
C SER A 27 3.83 7.08 13.11
N ILE A 28 4.65 7.73 13.93
CA ILE A 28 5.16 9.09 13.67
C ILE A 28 5.99 9.10 12.38
N PHE A 29 6.89 8.14 12.22
CA PHE A 29 7.76 8.07 11.04
C PHE A 29 6.97 7.77 9.76
N SER A 30 6.02 6.83 9.83
CA SER A 30 5.13 6.52 8.69
C SER A 30 4.25 7.71 8.31
N TYR A 31 3.71 8.43 9.30
CA TYR A 31 2.94 9.65 9.06
C TYR A 31 3.80 10.75 8.44
N ALA A 32 5.04 10.93 8.91
CA ALA A 32 5.97 11.90 8.34
C ALA A 32 6.25 11.60 6.86
N ILE A 33 6.59 10.34 6.52
CA ILE A 33 6.80 9.91 5.12
C ILE A 33 5.56 10.21 4.28
N PHE A 34 4.37 9.87 4.78
CA PHE A 34 3.10 10.13 4.10
C PHE A 34 2.83 11.63 3.88
N HIS A 35 3.10 12.46 4.89
CA HIS A 35 2.88 13.90 4.78
C HIS A 35 3.86 14.52 3.78
N PHE A 36 5.15 14.19 3.88
CA PHE A 36 6.16 14.76 2.99
C PHE A 36 6.07 14.25 1.55
N SER A 37 5.62 13.01 1.31
CA SER A 37 5.44 12.47 -0.05
C SER A 37 4.34 13.17 -0.84
N LYS A 38 3.38 13.83 -0.17
CA LYS A 38 2.36 14.65 -0.83
C LYS A 38 2.94 15.93 -1.44
N HIS A 39 3.92 16.53 -0.77
CA HIS A 39 4.44 17.85 -1.12
C HIS A 39 5.80 17.81 -1.84
N ASN A 40 6.48 16.66 -1.83
CA ASN A 40 7.82 16.53 -2.38
C ASN A 40 7.94 15.30 -3.29
N GLU A 41 8.28 15.53 -4.56
CA GLU A 41 8.41 14.49 -5.58
C GLU A 41 9.55 13.50 -5.29
N LEU A 42 10.70 13.96 -4.80
CA LEU A 42 11.80 13.08 -4.39
C LEU A 42 11.37 12.15 -3.25
N VAL A 43 10.68 12.69 -2.24
CA VAL A 43 10.18 11.86 -1.12
C VAL A 43 9.14 10.87 -1.60
N ARG A 44 8.28 11.26 -2.55
CA ARG A 44 7.30 10.35 -3.17
C ARG A 44 7.99 9.20 -3.89
N GLU A 45 8.97 9.50 -4.73
CA GLU A 45 9.75 8.48 -5.44
C GLU A 45 10.46 7.54 -4.46
N VAL A 46 11.21 8.08 -3.49
CA VAL A 46 11.86 7.27 -2.45
C VAL A 46 10.84 6.42 -1.69
N SER A 47 9.71 7.00 -1.26
CA SER A 47 8.67 6.27 -0.52
C SER A 47 8.04 5.13 -1.34
N SER A 48 7.97 5.25 -2.66
CA SER A 48 7.48 4.20 -3.54
C SER A 48 8.43 2.98 -3.61
N PHE A 49 9.73 3.22 -3.39
CA PHE A 49 10.75 2.17 -3.30
C PHE A 49 10.87 1.56 -1.90
N LEU A 50 10.42 2.27 -0.85
CA LEU A 50 10.48 1.79 0.53
C LEU A 50 9.42 0.70 0.78
N ASN A 51 9.87 -0.56 0.80
CA ASN A 51 9.05 -1.66 1.30
C ASN A 51 8.68 -1.42 2.78
N PRO A 52 7.45 -1.76 3.24
CA PRO A 52 7.06 -1.70 4.65
C PRO A 52 8.08 -2.29 5.64
N ILE A 53 8.77 -3.37 5.27
CA ILE A 53 9.81 -3.99 6.09
C ILE A 53 10.97 -3.02 6.35
N LEU A 54 11.40 -2.28 5.32
CA LEU A 54 12.49 -1.31 5.44
C LEU A 54 12.08 -0.12 6.32
N ILE A 55 10.83 0.34 6.22
CA ILE A 55 10.27 1.38 7.10
C ILE A 55 10.33 0.92 8.56
N ILE A 56 9.93 -0.32 8.85
CA ILE A 56 10.01 -0.90 10.20
C ILE A 56 11.47 -0.92 10.67
N VAL A 57 12.39 -1.46 9.87
CA VAL A 57 13.82 -1.54 10.24
C VAL A 57 14.40 -0.16 10.57
N ILE A 58 14.18 0.84 9.69
CA ILE A 58 14.65 2.21 9.92
C ILE A 58 14.01 2.79 11.19
N SER A 59 12.72 2.57 11.41
CA SER A 59 12.01 3.04 12.62
C SER A 59 12.58 2.42 13.90
N LEU A 60 12.95 1.13 13.87
CA LEU A 60 13.57 0.47 15.01
C LEU A 60 14.96 1.05 15.30
N PHE A 61 15.76 1.35 14.27
CA PHE A 61 17.04 2.06 14.44
C PHE A 61 16.83 3.44 15.06
N ILE A 62 15.87 4.23 14.56
CA ILE A 62 15.52 5.54 15.14
C ILE A 62 15.09 5.37 16.61
N ASN A 63 14.32 4.33 16.92
CA ASN A 63 13.87 4.09 18.29
C ASN A 63 15.03 3.80 19.25
N ILE A 64 16.11 3.14 18.82
CA ILE A 64 17.32 2.96 19.65
C ILE A 64 17.90 4.30 20.08
N PHE A 65 18.05 5.25 19.15
CA PHE A 65 18.59 6.58 19.46
C PHE A 65 17.66 7.36 20.39
N LEU A 66 16.35 7.39 20.07
CA LEU A 66 15.37 8.11 20.89
C LEU A 66 15.26 7.51 22.29
N GLU A 67 15.17 6.18 22.41
CA GLU A 67 15.17 5.49 23.70
C GLU A 67 16.40 5.87 24.54
N SER A 68 17.57 5.92 23.91
CA SER A 68 18.82 6.27 24.59
C SER A 68 18.83 7.71 25.11
N MET A 69 18.34 8.65 24.30
CA MET A 69 18.20 10.06 24.70
C MET A 69 17.19 10.21 25.85
N PHE A 70 16.03 9.57 25.74
CA PHE A 70 15.02 9.62 26.78
C PHE A 70 15.53 9.04 28.11
N ILE A 71 16.22 7.89 28.08
CA ILE A 71 16.81 7.30 29.29
C ILE A 71 17.89 8.22 29.87
N PHE A 72 18.73 8.83 29.04
CA PHE A 72 19.76 9.76 29.51
C PHE A 72 19.16 10.98 30.25
N TYR A 73 18.14 11.63 29.67
CA TYR A 73 17.55 12.84 30.26
C TYR A 73 16.54 12.55 31.37
N PHE A 74 15.68 11.55 31.19
CA PHE A 74 14.51 11.32 32.03
C PHE A 74 14.57 10.02 32.83
N LYS A 75 15.62 9.20 32.66
CA LYS A 75 15.73 7.86 33.26
C LYS A 75 14.63 6.90 32.81
N THR A 76 13.81 7.29 31.83
CA THR A 76 12.66 6.52 31.34
C THR A 76 12.40 6.84 29.88
N THR A 77 11.50 6.12 29.22
CA THR A 77 10.96 6.43 27.89
C THR A 77 9.46 6.63 27.98
N PHE A 78 8.78 7.04 26.91
CA PHE A 78 7.34 7.29 26.97
C PHE A 78 6.54 6.04 27.42
N GLY A 79 6.75 4.89 26.76
CA GLY A 79 6.09 3.64 27.12
C GLY A 79 6.52 3.11 28.49
N LYS A 80 7.78 3.32 28.87
CA LYS A 80 8.26 2.95 30.22
C LYS A 80 7.64 3.85 31.29
N TYR A 81 7.48 5.13 31.04
CA TYR A 81 6.85 6.09 31.94
C TYR A 81 5.38 5.72 32.18
N LEU A 82 4.62 5.44 31.10
CA LEU A 82 3.25 4.94 31.22
C LEU A 82 3.19 3.68 32.08
N LEU A 83 4.12 2.76 31.85
CA LEU A 83 4.22 1.56 32.65
C LEU A 83 5.11 1.75 33.87
N GLY A 84 5.27 2.95 34.45
CA GLY A 84 6.02 3.21 35.70
C GLY A 84 7.37 2.51 35.84
N ILE A 85 8.17 2.45 34.77
CA ILE A 85 9.51 1.87 34.72
C ILE A 85 10.52 3.00 34.60
N SER A 86 11.56 2.94 35.42
CA SER A 86 12.75 3.78 35.32
C SER A 86 14.00 2.91 35.24
N ILE A 87 15.05 3.43 34.61
CA ILE A 87 16.33 2.77 34.41
C ILE A 87 17.40 3.68 34.99
N VAL A 88 18.16 3.14 35.94
CA VAL A 88 19.20 3.84 36.69
C VAL A 88 20.47 3.00 36.75
N ASP A 89 21.58 3.60 37.17
CA ASP A 89 22.76 2.84 37.54
C ASP A 89 22.55 2.12 38.90
N GLU A 90 23.55 1.36 39.35
CA GLU A 90 23.50 0.67 40.65
C GLU A 90 23.36 1.63 41.85
N LYS A 91 23.80 2.88 41.69
CA LYS A 91 23.72 3.94 42.71
C LYS A 91 22.40 4.71 42.66
N GLY A 92 21.51 4.42 41.70
CA GLY A 92 20.23 5.12 41.51
C GLY A 92 20.30 6.40 40.66
N ASN A 93 21.46 6.72 40.08
CA ASN A 93 21.65 7.87 39.22
C ASN A 93 21.19 7.59 37.78
N GLY A 94 21.04 8.65 36.99
CA GLY A 94 20.76 8.52 35.56
C GLY A 94 21.94 7.87 34.83
N LEU A 95 21.64 7.14 33.76
CA LEU A 95 22.68 6.57 32.89
C LEU A 95 23.25 7.66 31.99
N GLY A 96 24.57 7.70 31.82
CA GLY A 96 25.21 8.54 30.79
C GLY A 96 24.83 8.10 29.37
N LEU A 97 24.88 9.01 28.40
CA LEU A 97 24.37 8.80 27.03
C LEU A 97 24.94 7.53 26.34
N LEU A 98 26.26 7.34 26.42
CA LEU A 98 26.92 6.15 25.85
C LEU A 98 26.45 4.85 26.50
N LYS A 99 26.21 4.87 27.82
CA LYS A 99 25.73 3.73 28.59
C LYS A 99 24.26 3.43 28.24
N SER A 100 23.42 4.46 28.12
CA SER A 100 22.04 4.36 27.63
C SER A 100 21.98 3.77 26.22
N PHE A 101 22.85 4.22 25.32
CA PHE A 101 22.92 3.72 23.94
C PHE A 101 23.37 2.28 23.85
N LYS A 102 24.47 1.90 24.52
CA LYS A 102 24.91 0.50 24.59
C LYS A 102 23.81 -0.40 25.14
N ARG A 103 23.08 0.06 26.15
CA ARG A 103 21.96 -0.68 26.72
C ARG A 103 20.83 -0.86 25.71
N ALA A 104 20.36 0.21 25.08
CA ALA A 104 19.30 0.14 24.07
C ALA A 104 19.70 -0.79 22.91
N TRP A 105 20.94 -0.68 22.44
CA TRP A 105 21.50 -1.56 21.41
C TRP A 105 21.47 -3.04 21.83
N LEU A 106 22.02 -3.38 23.00
CA LEU A 106 22.02 -4.77 23.47
C LEU A 106 20.62 -5.35 23.61
N VAL A 107 19.66 -4.56 24.10
CA VAL A 107 18.26 -4.98 24.22
C VAL A 107 17.67 -5.29 22.84
N TYR A 108 17.95 -4.46 21.84
CA TYR A 108 17.43 -4.66 20.48
C TYR A 108 18.02 -5.90 19.80
N PHE A 109 19.33 -6.11 19.93
CA PHE A 109 20.01 -7.24 19.28
C PHE A 109 19.85 -8.55 20.04
N LYS A 110 20.10 -8.56 21.36
CA LYS A 110 20.04 -9.78 22.18
C LYS A 110 18.64 -10.08 22.70
N GLY A 111 17.89 -9.04 23.09
CA GLY A 111 16.56 -9.21 23.69
C GLY A 111 15.44 -9.37 22.66
N LEU A 112 15.52 -8.66 21.54
CA LEU A 112 14.46 -8.63 20.53
C LEU A 112 14.85 -9.21 19.17
N ALA A 113 16.10 -9.63 18.96
CA ALA A 113 16.59 -10.08 17.66
C ALA A 113 16.21 -9.14 16.49
N MET A 114 16.42 -7.85 16.70
CA MET A 114 16.14 -6.77 15.74
C MET A 114 14.65 -6.68 15.33
N GLY A 115 13.74 -7.27 16.10
CA GLY A 115 12.30 -7.22 15.84
C GLY A 115 11.80 -8.21 14.78
N VAL A 116 12.62 -9.19 14.39
CA VAL A 116 12.20 -10.27 13.47
C VAL A 116 11.24 -11.21 14.20
N LEU A 117 9.94 -11.15 13.88
CA LEU A 117 8.85 -11.77 14.65
C LEU A 117 9.15 -13.16 15.24
N PHE A 118 9.56 -14.14 14.42
CA PHE A 118 9.86 -15.50 14.89
C PHE A 118 11.10 -15.56 15.78
N VAL A 119 12.13 -14.82 15.44
CA VAL A 119 13.38 -14.78 16.22
C VAL A 119 13.15 -14.04 17.53
N THR A 120 12.33 -12.98 17.54
CA THR A 120 11.95 -12.25 18.76
C THR A 120 11.25 -13.17 19.76
N ILE A 121 10.34 -14.05 19.31
CA ILE A 121 9.67 -15.00 20.22
C ILE A 121 10.70 -15.93 20.89
N ILE A 122 11.64 -16.46 20.09
CA ILE A 122 12.71 -17.33 20.58
C ILE A 122 13.62 -16.55 21.55
N SER A 123 14.03 -15.33 21.21
CA SER A 123 14.84 -14.47 22.07
C SER A 123 14.14 -14.14 23.39
N VAL A 124 12.84 -13.88 23.37
CA VAL A 124 12.05 -13.65 24.59
C VAL A 124 11.96 -14.92 25.43
N ALA A 125 11.82 -16.09 24.81
CA ALA A 125 11.85 -17.36 25.54
C ALA A 125 13.20 -17.57 26.24
N PHE A 126 14.33 -17.35 25.54
CA PHE A 126 15.66 -17.41 26.14
C PHE A 126 15.86 -16.35 27.24
N LEU A 127 15.31 -15.15 27.08
CA LEU A 127 15.34 -14.10 28.09
C LEU A 127 14.62 -14.53 29.38
N ILE A 128 13.46 -15.18 29.27
CA ILE A 128 12.71 -15.70 30.42
C ILE A 128 13.53 -16.77 31.15
N ILE A 129 14.16 -17.69 30.40
CA ILE A 129 15.02 -18.73 30.98
C ILE A 129 16.22 -18.10 31.70
N TYR A 130 16.93 -17.16 31.04
CA TYR A 130 18.07 -16.47 31.63
C TYR A 130 17.70 -15.69 32.90
N TYR A 131 16.57 -14.97 32.86
CA TYR A 131 16.09 -14.17 33.99
C TYR A 131 15.67 -15.05 35.17
N LYS A 132 15.15 -16.26 34.90
CA LYS A 132 14.80 -17.23 35.95
C LYS A 132 16.01 -17.58 36.82
N GLU A 133 17.16 -17.76 36.18
CA GLU A 133 18.41 -18.15 36.85
C GLU A 133 19.13 -16.96 37.49
N ASN A 134 19.17 -15.81 36.80
CA ASN A 134 20.02 -14.68 37.19
C ASN A 134 19.26 -13.56 37.93
N LYS A 135 17.92 -13.58 37.93
CA LYS A 135 17.03 -12.49 38.43
C LYS A 135 17.33 -11.11 37.84
N ASN A 136 18.09 -11.07 36.76
CA ASN A 136 18.44 -9.88 36.02
C ASN A 136 18.57 -10.24 34.54
N THR A 137 18.51 -9.23 33.68
CA THR A 137 18.76 -9.43 32.24
C THR A 137 20.23 -9.27 31.93
N GLU A 138 20.72 -9.98 30.91
CA GLU A 138 22.15 -10.01 30.57
C GLU A 138 22.72 -8.60 30.37
N TRP A 139 22.04 -7.75 29.59
CA TRP A 139 22.48 -6.38 29.34
C TRP A 139 22.42 -5.48 30.57
N ASP A 140 21.46 -5.70 31.48
CA ASP A 140 21.38 -4.91 32.71
C ASP A 140 22.53 -5.29 33.64
N LYS A 141 22.93 -6.57 33.68
CA LYS A 141 24.09 -7.08 34.43
C LYS A 141 25.41 -6.59 33.82
N THR A 142 25.61 -6.75 32.51
CA THR A 142 26.84 -6.34 31.80
C THR A 142 27.11 -4.85 31.93
N LEU A 143 26.05 -4.04 31.99
CA LEU A 143 26.18 -2.59 32.09
C LEU A 143 25.95 -2.07 33.51
N GLU A 144 25.85 -2.89 34.56
CA GLU A 144 25.64 -2.40 35.94
C GLU A 144 24.47 -1.38 35.99
N THR A 145 23.32 -1.79 35.46
CA THR A 145 22.10 -0.98 35.43
C THR A 145 20.97 -1.71 36.16
N LYS A 146 20.08 -0.91 36.74
CA LYS A 146 18.96 -1.39 37.54
C LYS A 146 17.66 -0.85 36.99
N VAL A 147 16.67 -1.73 36.89
CA VAL A 147 15.30 -1.37 36.55
C VAL A 147 14.52 -1.16 37.83
N VAL A 148 13.91 0.02 37.97
CA VAL A 148 13.09 0.40 39.12
C VAL A 148 11.65 0.51 38.67
N PHE A 149 10.74 -0.08 39.46
CA PHE A 149 9.32 -0.03 39.23
C PHE A 149 8.64 0.92 40.21
N HIS A 150 7.80 1.79 39.68
CA HIS A 150 6.96 2.70 40.43
C HIS A 150 5.50 2.24 40.35
N LYS A 151 4.67 2.73 41.28
CA LYS A 151 3.21 2.58 41.20
C LYS A 151 2.73 3.24 39.92
N PHE A 152 1.88 2.56 39.17
CA PHE A 152 1.29 3.08 37.95
C PHE A 152 -0.19 2.68 37.90
N ASP A 153 -1.01 3.54 37.32
CA ASP A 153 -2.45 3.30 37.19
C ASP A 153 -2.72 2.44 35.95
N MET A 154 -3.08 1.18 36.17
CA MET A 154 -3.22 0.22 35.08
C MET A 154 -4.35 0.62 34.09
N ILE A 155 -5.42 1.24 34.58
CA ILE A 155 -6.61 1.55 33.77
C ILE A 155 -6.31 2.71 32.83
N ASN A 156 -5.83 3.83 33.36
CA ASN A 156 -5.49 5.01 32.56
C ASN A 156 -4.43 4.69 31.50
N ASN A 157 -3.42 3.89 31.86
CA ASN A 157 -2.38 3.50 30.91
C ASN A 157 -2.88 2.53 29.85
N PHE A 158 -3.82 1.65 30.17
CA PHE A 158 -4.43 0.76 29.18
C PHE A 158 -5.27 1.55 28.15
N VAL A 159 -6.01 2.57 28.59
CA VAL A 159 -6.77 3.46 27.69
C VAL A 159 -5.83 4.19 26.73
N ILE A 160 -4.72 4.74 27.24
CA ILE A 160 -3.71 5.40 26.41
C ILE A 160 -3.10 4.41 25.41
N LEU A 161 -2.80 3.18 25.84
CA LEU A 161 -2.26 2.12 24.98
C LEU A 161 -3.23 1.76 23.85
N ALA A 162 -4.50 1.56 24.18
CA ALA A 162 -5.55 1.23 23.23
C ALA A 162 -5.74 2.34 22.20
N PHE A 163 -5.70 3.60 22.65
CA PHE A 163 -5.78 4.77 21.77
C PHE A 163 -4.60 4.85 20.80
N LEU A 164 -3.37 4.61 21.27
CA LEU A 164 -2.18 4.58 20.42
C LEU A 164 -2.23 3.44 19.39
N CYS A 165 -2.72 2.26 19.78
CA CYS A 165 -2.95 1.16 18.86
C CYS A 165 -3.96 1.53 17.77
N LEU A 166 -5.07 2.21 18.12
CA LEU A 166 -6.07 2.67 17.16
C LEU A 166 -5.49 3.67 16.16
N ILE A 167 -4.68 4.63 16.62
CA ILE A 167 -3.97 5.58 15.74
C ILE A 167 -3.04 4.84 14.79
N SER A 168 -2.30 3.85 15.30
CA SER A 168 -1.36 3.05 14.50
C SER A 168 -2.08 2.28 13.39
N ILE A 169 -3.23 1.66 13.71
CA ILE A 169 -4.08 0.94 12.75
C ILE A 169 -4.63 1.89 11.68
N PHE A 170 -5.11 3.06 12.10
CA PHE A 170 -5.62 4.09 11.19
C PHE A 170 -4.53 4.59 10.24
N ALA A 171 -3.34 4.88 10.75
CA ALA A 171 -2.18 5.29 9.95
C ALA A 171 -1.80 4.21 8.92
N PHE A 172 -1.76 2.94 9.33
CA PHE A 172 -1.43 1.83 8.44
C PHE A 172 -2.47 1.63 7.32
N LYS A 173 -3.77 1.75 7.65
CA LYS A 173 -4.85 1.67 6.65
C LYS A 173 -4.72 2.76 5.59
N ASN A 174 -4.43 4.00 6.02
CA ASN A 174 -4.24 5.13 5.10
C ASN A 174 -3.00 4.96 4.23
N TYR A 175 -1.90 4.42 4.77
CA TYR A 175 -0.70 4.11 4.01
C TYR A 175 -0.97 3.11 2.88
N LYS A 176 -1.72 2.04 3.15
CA LYS A 176 -2.07 1.02 2.14
C LYS A 176 -2.91 1.61 0.99
N ILE A 177 -3.86 2.48 1.32
CA ILE A 177 -4.70 3.17 0.31
C ILE A 177 -3.82 4.06 -0.57
N LEU A 178 -2.89 4.82 0.03
CA LEU A 178 -1.99 5.67 -0.73
C LEU A 178 -1.10 4.86 -1.68
N ASN A 179 -0.46 3.80 -1.20
CA ASN A 179 0.40 2.98 -2.06
C ASN A 179 -0.35 2.40 -3.26
N LYS A 180 -1.60 1.99 -3.08
CA LYS A 180 -2.45 1.54 -4.18
C LYS A 180 -2.73 2.67 -5.19
N SER A 181 -3.01 3.88 -4.71
CA SER A 181 -3.24 5.05 -5.57
C SER A 181 -1.98 5.49 -6.33
N ILE A 182 -0.81 5.48 -5.68
CA ILE A 182 0.49 5.79 -6.30
C ILE A 182 0.82 4.76 -7.38
N PHE A 183 0.57 3.47 -7.11
CA PHE A 183 0.77 2.41 -8.09
C PHE A 183 -0.05 2.63 -9.37
N TYR A 184 -1.34 2.94 -9.24
CA TYR A 184 -2.18 3.23 -10.41
C TYR A 184 -1.75 4.50 -11.16
N LEU A 185 -1.34 5.54 -10.43
CA LEU A 185 -0.80 6.77 -11.00
C LEU A 185 0.46 6.51 -11.83
N GLN A 186 1.38 5.71 -11.30
CA GLN A 186 2.63 5.39 -11.97
C GLN A 186 2.38 4.51 -13.21
N HIS A 187 1.41 3.59 -13.11
CA HIS A 187 0.98 2.79 -14.26
C HIS A 187 0.34 3.66 -15.36
N SER A 188 -0.51 4.62 -15.02
CA SER A 188 -1.13 5.52 -16.00
C SER A 188 -0.12 6.46 -16.66
N ILE A 189 0.86 6.99 -15.90
CA ILE A 189 1.96 7.79 -16.44
C ILE A 189 2.82 6.97 -17.41
N ASN A 190 3.17 5.74 -17.05
CA ASN A 190 3.96 4.86 -17.93
C ASN A 190 3.20 4.51 -19.21
N TYR A 191 1.90 4.24 -19.09
CA TYR A 191 1.04 3.99 -20.25
C TYR A 191 0.98 5.21 -21.20
N GLN A 192 0.82 6.42 -20.66
CA GLN A 192 0.85 7.67 -21.44
C GLN A 192 2.20 7.89 -22.13
N LYS A 193 3.33 7.65 -21.44
CA LYS A 193 4.68 7.73 -22.05
C LYS A 193 4.82 6.76 -23.23
N ASN A 194 4.34 5.52 -23.07
CA ASN A 194 4.39 4.52 -24.13
C ASN A 194 3.52 4.93 -25.32
N LEU A 195 2.31 5.47 -25.10
CA LEU A 195 1.45 5.99 -26.16
C LEU A 195 2.14 7.08 -26.99
N VAL A 196 2.84 8.02 -26.34
CA VAL A 196 3.60 9.06 -27.05
C VAL A 196 4.67 8.43 -27.93
N VAL A 197 5.44 7.46 -27.42
CA VAL A 197 6.45 6.74 -28.20
C VAL A 197 5.85 6.02 -29.41
N TYR A 198 4.69 5.34 -29.24
CA TYR A 198 4.00 4.69 -30.34
C TYR A 198 3.51 5.69 -31.38
N LYS A 199 2.96 6.84 -30.96
CA LYS A 199 2.53 7.91 -31.85
C LYS A 199 3.70 8.49 -32.66
N THR A 200 4.85 8.70 -32.03
CA THR A 200 6.04 9.20 -32.74
C THR A 200 6.58 8.19 -33.73
N LYS A 201 6.59 6.89 -33.39
CA LYS A 201 6.99 5.82 -34.30
C LYS A 201 6.04 5.67 -35.49
N SER A 202 4.73 5.74 -35.26
CA SER A 202 3.74 5.63 -36.35
C SER A 202 3.80 6.84 -37.28
N LEU A 203 3.98 8.05 -36.76
CA LEU A 203 4.20 9.25 -37.57
C LEU A 203 5.46 9.12 -38.43
N LYS A 204 6.58 8.67 -37.85
CA LYS A 204 7.82 8.45 -38.60
C LYS A 204 7.66 7.41 -39.71
N TYR A 205 6.97 6.30 -39.43
CA TYR A 205 6.67 5.28 -40.42
C TYR A 205 5.78 5.82 -41.56
N LEU A 206 4.81 6.67 -41.24
CA LEU A 206 3.98 7.33 -42.25
C LEU A 206 4.82 8.30 -43.09
N GLU A 207 5.68 9.12 -42.50
CA GLU A 207 6.60 10.00 -43.23
C GLU A 207 7.55 9.22 -44.16
N GLU A 208 8.11 8.10 -43.70
CA GLU A 208 9.03 7.26 -44.46
C GLU A 208 8.33 6.50 -45.62
N ASN A 209 7.04 6.17 -45.50
CA ASN A 209 6.31 5.36 -46.51
C ASN A 209 5.30 6.15 -47.35
N LEU A 210 4.97 7.40 -47.00
CA LEU A 210 4.10 8.26 -47.81
C LEU A 210 4.85 9.04 -48.90
N ILE A 211 6.18 9.01 -48.88
CA ILE A 211 7.02 9.61 -49.93
C ILE A 211 7.65 8.47 -50.74
N VAL A 212 6.88 7.91 -51.67
CA VAL A 212 7.40 7.05 -52.74
C VAL A 212 7.01 7.72 -54.06
N ASP A 213 8.01 8.18 -54.81
CA ASP A 213 7.87 8.76 -56.16
C ASP A 213 6.91 9.97 -56.30
N GLY A 214 6.75 10.78 -55.25
CA GLY A 214 6.01 12.05 -55.33
C GLY A 214 4.50 11.91 -55.54
N LYS A 215 3.91 10.72 -55.33
CA LYS A 215 2.46 10.48 -55.41
C LYS A 215 1.91 10.02 -54.06
N MET A 216 0.82 10.65 -53.60
CA MET A 216 0.08 10.18 -52.42
C MET A 216 -0.58 8.83 -52.71
N VAL A 217 -0.30 7.83 -51.88
CA VAL A 217 -0.99 6.53 -51.87
C VAL A 217 -2.27 6.65 -51.02
N ASP A 218 -3.38 6.09 -51.52
CA ASP A 218 -4.68 6.10 -50.83
C ASP A 218 -4.58 5.49 -49.42
N LEU A 219 -5.06 6.26 -48.45
CA LEU A 219 -4.61 6.20 -47.05
C LEU A 219 -5.70 5.69 -46.09
N ASP A 220 -6.77 5.08 -46.59
CA ASP A 220 -7.98 4.79 -45.80
C ASP A 220 -7.76 3.81 -44.63
N GLU A 221 -6.90 2.80 -44.80
CA GLU A 221 -6.71 1.76 -43.78
C GLU A 221 -5.75 2.18 -42.65
N SER A 222 -4.76 3.02 -42.95
CA SER A 222 -3.82 3.53 -41.94
C SER A 222 -4.43 4.69 -41.13
N LEU A 223 -5.28 5.51 -41.76
CA LEU A 223 -6.02 6.58 -41.10
C LEU A 223 -7.03 6.01 -40.08
N MET A 224 -7.69 4.89 -40.40
CA MET A 224 -8.59 4.17 -39.47
C MET A 224 -7.86 3.71 -38.19
N LYS A 225 -6.67 3.11 -38.31
CA LYS A 225 -5.86 2.72 -37.14
C LYS A 225 -5.43 3.93 -36.31
N SER A 226 -5.11 5.06 -36.95
CA SER A 226 -4.74 6.30 -36.25
C SER A 226 -5.91 6.93 -35.47
N LYS A 227 -7.13 6.88 -36.02
CA LYS A 227 -8.36 7.36 -35.35
C LYS A 227 -8.69 6.53 -34.11
N GLN A 228 -8.49 5.22 -34.16
CA GLN A 228 -8.73 4.33 -33.03
C GLN A 228 -7.79 4.65 -31.85
N ILE A 229 -6.50 4.84 -32.13
CA ILE A 229 -5.50 5.28 -31.14
C ILE A 229 -5.87 6.66 -30.53
N PHE A 230 -6.43 7.57 -31.33
CA PHE A 230 -6.84 8.89 -30.86
C PHE A 230 -8.07 8.83 -29.92
N TYR A 231 -9.03 7.96 -30.21
CA TYR A 231 -10.19 7.71 -29.34
C TYR A 231 -9.78 7.13 -27.99
N ASP A 232 -8.88 6.14 -27.98
CA ASP A 232 -8.36 5.53 -26.75
C ASP A 232 -7.67 6.57 -25.85
N THR A 233 -6.92 7.50 -26.46
CA THR A 233 -6.23 8.57 -25.73
C THR A 233 -7.20 9.56 -25.08
N LYS A 234 -8.30 9.90 -25.76
CA LYS A 234 -9.31 10.87 -25.28
C LYS A 234 -10.19 10.28 -24.17
N VAL A 235 -10.53 8.99 -24.26
CA VAL A 235 -11.27 8.28 -23.19
C VAL A 235 -10.41 8.22 -21.93
N ILE A 236 -9.12 7.93 -22.05
CA ILE A 236 -8.21 7.85 -20.90
C ILE A 236 -7.99 9.22 -20.27
N SER A 237 -7.91 10.32 -21.04
CA SER A 237 -7.76 11.67 -20.47
C SER A 237 -8.99 12.13 -19.68
N ILE A 238 -10.19 11.72 -20.11
CA ILE A 238 -11.44 12.00 -19.40
C ILE A 238 -11.48 11.21 -18.08
N ILE A 239 -11.02 9.95 -18.09
CA ILE A 239 -10.92 9.11 -16.89
C ILE A 239 -9.94 9.69 -15.88
N THR A 240 -8.75 10.12 -16.30
CA THR A 240 -7.79 10.76 -15.37
C THR A 240 -8.34 12.06 -14.82
N ASN A 241 -8.89 12.95 -15.66
CA ASN A 241 -9.44 14.23 -15.17
C ASN A 241 -10.58 14.03 -14.16
N ASN A 242 -11.47 13.05 -14.37
CA ASN A 242 -12.54 12.75 -13.43
C ASN A 242 -12.05 12.06 -12.13
N MET A 243 -10.93 11.33 -12.17
CA MET A 243 -10.32 10.79 -10.95
C MET A 243 -9.60 11.86 -10.11
N PHE A 244 -9.13 12.96 -10.71
CA PHE A 244 -8.39 14.02 -10.03
C PHE A 244 -9.26 15.20 -9.56
N SER A 245 -10.47 15.37 -10.09
CA SER A 245 -11.41 16.41 -9.63
C SER A 245 -12.14 16.00 -8.35
N ASN A 246 -11.40 15.80 -7.25
CA ASN A 246 -11.97 15.79 -5.91
C ASN A 246 -12.15 17.24 -5.43
N ASN A 247 -13.25 17.88 -5.86
CA ASN A 247 -13.88 18.91 -5.06
C ASN A 247 -15.24 18.39 -4.60
N PHE A 248 -15.48 18.52 -3.29
CA PHE A 248 -16.64 18.05 -2.54
C PHE A 248 -17.98 18.39 -3.22
N PHE A 249 -18.92 17.43 -3.15
CA PHE A 249 -20.26 17.35 -3.74
C PHE A 249 -20.33 16.58 -5.07
N ILE A 250 -20.32 15.25 -4.95
CA ILE A 250 -20.73 14.35 -6.03
C ILE A 250 -22.26 14.37 -6.09
N SER A 251 -22.83 14.89 -7.18
CA SER A 251 -24.27 14.79 -7.42
C SER A 251 -24.65 13.34 -7.74
N ASN A 252 -25.89 12.93 -7.46
CA ASN A 252 -26.35 11.57 -7.81
C ASN A 252 -26.24 11.29 -9.33
N ASP A 253 -26.26 12.33 -10.16
CA ASP A 253 -26.06 12.20 -11.61
C ASP A 253 -24.62 11.87 -11.99
N ASP A 254 -23.63 12.33 -11.21
CA ASP A 254 -22.22 12.01 -11.45
C ASP A 254 -21.90 10.55 -11.06
N ILE A 255 -22.56 10.03 -10.02
CA ILE A 255 -22.51 8.60 -9.65
C ILE A 255 -23.15 7.74 -10.74
N LYS A 256 -24.28 8.19 -11.31
CA LYS A 256 -24.97 7.47 -12.38
C LYS A 256 -24.14 7.43 -13.66
N LYS A 257 -23.55 8.56 -14.06
CA LYS A 257 -22.62 8.66 -15.21
C LYS A 257 -21.35 7.84 -14.99
N SER A 258 -20.83 7.81 -13.76
CA SER A 258 -19.68 6.97 -13.39
C SER A 258 -20.01 5.48 -13.49
N LYS A 259 -21.18 5.04 -13.02
CA LYS A 259 -21.64 3.63 -13.17
C LYS A 259 -21.91 3.25 -14.62
N GLU A 260 -22.47 4.14 -15.42
CA GLU A 260 -22.67 3.93 -16.86
C GLU A 260 -21.33 3.84 -17.61
N ALA A 261 -20.35 4.68 -17.24
CA ALA A 261 -19.00 4.60 -17.79
C ALA A 261 -18.30 3.30 -17.37
N GLU A 262 -18.43 2.88 -16.11
CA GLU A 262 -17.89 1.59 -15.62
C GLU A 262 -18.54 0.39 -16.33
N LEU A 263 -19.85 0.45 -16.60
CA LEU A 263 -20.59 -0.56 -17.38
C LEU A 263 -20.11 -0.62 -18.83
N LYS A 264 -19.90 0.53 -19.48
CA LYS A 264 -19.32 0.62 -20.83
C LYS A 264 -17.88 0.10 -20.87
N ILE A 265 -17.10 0.33 -19.82
CA ILE A 265 -15.72 -0.16 -19.68
C ILE A 265 -15.71 -1.67 -19.42
N LYS A 266 -16.61 -2.20 -18.58
CA LYS A 266 -16.72 -3.65 -18.33
C LYS A 266 -17.21 -4.41 -19.56
N SER A 267 -18.14 -3.85 -20.33
CA SER A 267 -18.54 -4.44 -21.61
C SER A 267 -17.41 -4.41 -22.63
N PHE A 268 -16.60 -3.35 -22.64
CA PHE A 268 -15.49 -3.19 -23.59
C PHE A 268 -14.25 -4.02 -23.22
N ILE A 269 -13.87 -4.08 -21.95
CA ILE A 269 -12.77 -4.94 -21.46
C ILE A 269 -13.18 -6.42 -21.51
N GLY A 270 -14.43 -6.74 -21.16
CA GLY A 270 -14.99 -8.09 -21.35
C GLY A 270 -14.95 -8.54 -22.83
N PHE A 271 -15.03 -7.61 -23.78
CA PHE A 271 -14.90 -7.90 -25.20
C PHE A 271 -13.43 -8.13 -25.64
N MET A 272 -12.47 -7.48 -24.98
CA MET A 272 -11.04 -7.51 -25.33
C MET A 272 -10.29 -8.73 -24.78
N GLU A 273 -10.80 -9.43 -23.75
CA GLU A 273 -10.10 -10.57 -23.09
C GLU A 273 -10.82 -11.94 -23.21
N CYS A 274 -11.84 -12.12 -24.04
CA CYS A 274 -12.60 -13.37 -24.01
C CYS A 274 -11.92 -14.58 -24.69
N SER A 275 -11.62 -15.60 -23.88
CA SER A 275 -11.57 -17.00 -24.32
C SER A 275 -12.95 -17.45 -24.86
N ILE A 276 -13.00 -18.54 -25.62
CA ILE A 276 -14.23 -19.01 -26.28
C ILE A 276 -15.37 -19.29 -25.29
N GLU A 277 -15.07 -19.76 -24.08
CA GLU A 277 -16.07 -20.06 -23.02
C GLU A 277 -16.76 -18.79 -22.49
N SER A 278 -16.02 -17.69 -22.36
CA SER A 278 -16.57 -16.41 -21.87
C SER A 278 -17.47 -15.71 -22.90
N LYS A 279 -17.34 -16.05 -24.20
CA LYS A 279 -18.26 -15.56 -25.25
C LYS A 279 -19.64 -16.22 -25.18
N ILE A 280 -19.71 -17.49 -24.75
CA ILE A 280 -20.98 -18.22 -24.57
C ILE A 280 -21.76 -17.64 -23.39
N ASP A 281 -21.07 -17.32 -22.29
CA ASP A 281 -21.67 -16.70 -21.12
C ASP A 281 -22.21 -15.30 -21.40
N ILE A 282 -21.49 -14.50 -22.19
CA ILE A 282 -21.96 -13.16 -22.61
C ILE A 282 -23.19 -13.27 -23.51
N ILE A 283 -23.24 -14.23 -24.44
CA ILE A 283 -24.42 -14.44 -25.30
C ILE A 283 -25.63 -14.93 -24.48
N GLN A 284 -25.42 -15.83 -23.51
CA GLN A 284 -26.49 -16.29 -22.60
C GLN A 284 -26.96 -15.17 -21.66
N TYR A 285 -26.04 -14.32 -21.20
CA TYR A 285 -26.34 -13.15 -20.37
C TYR A 285 -27.11 -12.07 -21.15
N LEU A 286 -26.72 -11.77 -22.39
CA LEU A 286 -27.45 -10.83 -23.25
C LEU A 286 -28.85 -11.35 -23.62
N LYS A 287 -29.00 -12.66 -23.86
CA LYS A 287 -30.32 -13.31 -24.01
C LYS A 287 -31.17 -13.22 -22.75
N LYS A 288 -30.55 -13.25 -21.56
CA LYS A 288 -31.24 -13.13 -20.26
C LYS A 288 -31.74 -11.71 -19.96
N TYR A 289 -31.13 -10.69 -20.55
CA TYR A 289 -31.52 -9.27 -20.43
C TYR A 289 -32.11 -8.73 -21.73
N GLN A 290 -32.91 -9.57 -22.39
CA GLN A 290 -33.64 -9.26 -23.62
C GLN A 290 -34.52 -8.03 -23.39
N LYS A 291 -34.20 -6.93 -24.08
CA LYS A 291 -35.27 -6.03 -24.50
C LYS A 291 -35.11 -5.42 -25.89
N ASP A 292 -33.95 -4.92 -26.32
CA ASP A 292 -33.95 -4.11 -27.56
C ASP A 292 -32.73 -4.32 -28.48
N TYR A 293 -32.54 -5.54 -29.01
CA TYR A 293 -31.65 -5.74 -30.16
C TYR A 293 -32.20 -6.75 -31.16
N GLU A 294 -32.12 -6.42 -32.45
CA GLU A 294 -32.41 -7.34 -33.57
C GLU A 294 -31.08 -7.81 -34.17
N ILE A 295 -30.95 -9.12 -34.37
CA ILE A 295 -29.82 -9.71 -35.10
C ILE A 295 -30.31 -10.06 -36.50
N THR A 296 -29.82 -9.35 -37.51
CA THR A 296 -30.07 -9.64 -38.93
C THR A 296 -28.74 -9.82 -39.65
N ASP A 297 -28.58 -10.93 -40.37
CA ASP A 297 -27.40 -11.26 -41.19
C ASP A 297 -26.03 -11.09 -40.51
N GLY A 298 -25.91 -11.51 -39.24
CA GLY A 298 -24.65 -11.43 -38.50
C GLY A 298 -24.28 -10.03 -38.01
N LYS A 299 -25.19 -9.06 -38.16
CA LYS A 299 -25.04 -7.70 -37.61
C LYS A 299 -25.99 -7.53 -36.43
N ILE A 300 -25.49 -6.88 -35.38
CA ILE A 300 -26.28 -6.51 -34.20
C ILE A 300 -26.63 -5.04 -34.35
N ASP A 301 -27.92 -4.73 -34.49
CA ASP A 301 -28.40 -3.37 -34.62
C ASP A 301 -28.95 -2.86 -33.28
N PHE A 302 -28.45 -1.71 -32.83
CA PHE A 302 -28.85 -1.07 -31.57
C PHE A 302 -29.74 0.13 -31.90
N LYS A 303 -31.06 -0.07 -31.85
CA LYS A 303 -32.04 0.91 -32.34
C LYS A 303 -32.16 2.20 -31.52
N ASP A 304 -31.72 2.24 -30.26
CA ASP A 304 -31.95 3.38 -29.34
C ASP A 304 -30.74 4.24 -28.99
N LEU A 305 -29.59 4.00 -29.62
CA LEU A 305 -28.42 4.88 -29.48
C LEU A 305 -28.32 5.70 -30.76
N GLY A 306 -28.67 6.99 -30.66
CA GLY A 306 -28.85 7.96 -31.76
C GLY A 306 -27.67 8.22 -32.71
N ASP A 307 -26.68 7.34 -32.77
CA ASP A 307 -25.67 7.24 -33.82
C ASP A 307 -25.55 5.77 -34.23
N ARG A 308 -25.83 5.45 -35.50
CA ARG A 308 -25.81 4.06 -36.00
C ARG A 308 -24.38 3.51 -35.99
N TYR A 309 -24.04 2.68 -35.01
CA TYR A 309 -22.80 1.89 -35.02
C TYR A 309 -23.09 0.50 -35.61
N PHE A 310 -22.55 0.23 -36.80
CA PHE A 310 -22.57 -1.10 -37.39
C PHE A 310 -21.32 -1.88 -36.97
N PHE A 311 -21.50 -3.05 -36.36
CA PHE A 311 -20.41 -3.99 -36.06
C PHE A 311 -20.50 -5.20 -36.99
N ASP A 312 -19.45 -5.42 -37.78
CA ASP A 312 -19.37 -6.51 -38.76
C ASP A 312 -18.69 -7.74 -38.14
N LEU A 313 -19.48 -8.73 -37.73
CA LEU A 313 -18.98 -10.03 -37.27
C LEU A 313 -18.77 -10.92 -38.51
N ARG A 314 -17.51 -11.25 -38.82
CA ARG A 314 -17.19 -12.09 -39.99
C ARG A 314 -17.90 -13.46 -39.91
N LEU A 315 -18.71 -13.74 -40.94
CA LEU A 315 -19.55 -14.94 -41.15
C LEU A 315 -18.85 -16.28 -40.89
N ASN A 316 -17.54 -16.38 -41.09
CA ASN A 316 -16.79 -17.63 -40.88
C ASN A 316 -16.79 -18.10 -39.41
N HIS A 317 -16.84 -17.18 -38.44
CA HIS A 317 -16.89 -17.56 -37.02
C HIS A 317 -18.30 -17.93 -36.53
N LEU A 318 -19.35 -17.42 -37.19
CA LEU A 318 -20.74 -17.73 -36.83
C LEU A 318 -21.14 -19.17 -37.21
N ASN A 319 -20.58 -19.69 -38.31
CA ASN A 319 -20.81 -21.07 -38.74
C ASN A 319 -20.08 -22.10 -37.87
N GLU A 320 -18.95 -21.74 -37.25
CA GLU A 320 -18.31 -22.59 -36.24
C GLU A 320 -19.10 -22.61 -34.92
N CYS A 321 -19.63 -21.46 -34.48
CA CYS A 321 -20.48 -21.41 -33.29
C CYS A 321 -21.81 -22.16 -33.46
N LYS A 322 -22.38 -22.23 -34.68
CA LYS A 322 -23.58 -23.04 -34.98
C LYS A 322 -23.34 -24.55 -34.99
N LYS A 323 -22.08 -25.00 -35.12
CA LYS A 323 -21.72 -26.43 -35.03
C LYS A 323 -21.49 -26.90 -33.58
N LEU A 324 -21.38 -25.96 -32.64
CA LEU A 324 -21.09 -26.20 -31.22
C LEU A 324 -22.31 -26.01 -30.29
N ILE A 325 -23.46 -25.68 -30.87
CA ILE A 325 -24.80 -25.70 -30.26
C ILE A 325 -25.55 -26.85 -30.91
#